data_AF-A0A0S7WE39-F1
#
_entry.id   AF-A0A0S7WE39-F1
#
_cell.length_a   1.000
_cell.length_b   1.000
_cell.length_c   1.000
_cell.angle_alpha   90.00
_cell.angle_beta   90.00
_cell.angle_gamma   90.00
#
_symmetry.space_group_name_H-M   'P 1'
#
loop_
_entity.id
_entity.type
_entity.pdbx_description
1 polymer ?
#
loop_
_entity_poly.entity_id
_entity_poly.type
_entity_poly.pdbx_seq_one_letter_code
_entity_poly.pdbx_strand_id
1 'polypeptide(L)'
;MGIAFSPAARFTRISKSGGIWIFWVTQKSCVEVNEEGTEAAAAASVVLGKGPSPSGFKFRVDRPFVFVIRERHSQTILFLGRVVEPLFL
;
A
#
# COMPACT_ATOMS: atom_id res chain seq x y z
N MET A 1 -16.02 -10.84 14.31
CA MET A 1 -14.93 -11.70 13.80
C MET A 1 -14.40 -12.72 14.82
N GLY A 2 -14.69 -12.61 16.13
CA GLY A 2 -14.10 -13.49 17.15
C GLY A 2 -14.47 -14.98 17.07
N ILE A 3 -15.69 -15.33 16.65
CA ILE A 3 -16.14 -16.75 16.62
C ILE A 3 -15.27 -17.60 15.69
N ALA A 4 -14.82 -17.05 14.56
CA ALA A 4 -13.95 -17.73 13.59
C ALA A 4 -12.61 -18.16 14.20
N PHE A 5 -12.15 -17.47 15.24
CA PHE A 5 -10.89 -17.73 15.95
C PHE A 5 -11.09 -18.48 17.27
N SER A 6 -12.25 -19.12 17.45
CA SER A 6 -12.61 -19.83 18.68
C SER A 6 -13.12 -21.24 18.37
N PRO A 7 -13.12 -22.17 19.35
CA PRO A 7 -13.70 -23.49 19.18
C PRO A 7 -15.20 -23.49 18.79
N ALA A 8 -15.90 -22.36 18.97
CA ALA A 8 -17.29 -22.19 18.54
C ALA A 8 -17.44 -21.95 17.03
N ALA A 9 -16.34 -21.87 16.27
CA ALA A 9 -16.35 -21.71 14.82
C ALA A 9 -17.12 -22.84 14.12
N ARG A 10 -17.90 -22.49 13.10
CA ARG A 10 -18.69 -23.46 12.31
C ARG A 10 -18.20 -23.51 10.87
N PHE A 11 -17.02 -24.10 10.65
CA PHE A 11 -16.47 -24.34 9.32
C PHE A 11 -16.90 -25.68 8.71
N THR A 12 -18.18 -26.05 8.84
CA THR A 12 -18.71 -27.36 8.36
C THR A 12 -18.69 -27.54 6.84
N ARG A 13 -18.52 -26.45 6.09
CA ARG A 13 -18.28 -26.49 4.64
C ARG A 13 -16.82 -26.77 4.26
N ILE A 14 -15.89 -26.67 5.22
CA ILE A 14 -14.47 -26.98 5.05
C ILE A 14 -14.17 -28.37 5.65
N SER A 15 -14.61 -28.61 6.90
CA SER A 15 -14.48 -29.91 7.57
C SER A 15 -15.85 -30.39 8.07
N LYS A 16 -16.33 -31.52 7.55
CA LYS A 16 -17.63 -32.10 7.91
C LYS A 16 -17.71 -32.55 9.36
N SER A 17 -16.59 -32.99 9.94
CA SER A 17 -16.49 -33.35 11.36
C SER A 17 -16.51 -32.14 12.29
N GLY A 18 -16.36 -30.92 11.76
CA GLY A 18 -16.32 -29.70 12.55
C GLY A 18 -15.04 -29.59 13.39
N GLY A 19 -15.11 -28.82 14.47
CA GLY A 19 -14.03 -28.73 15.48
C GLY A 19 -12.76 -28.00 15.02
N ILE A 20 -12.76 -27.39 13.83
CA ILE A 20 -11.66 -26.54 13.35
C ILE A 20 -12.00 -25.07 13.56
N TRP A 21 -10.99 -24.26 13.86
CA TRP A 21 -11.09 -22.81 13.95
C TRP A 21 -9.80 -22.18 13.44
N ILE A 22 -9.83 -20.87 13.19
CA ILE A 22 -8.63 -20.13 12.81
C ILE A 22 -7.79 -19.91 14.06
N PHE A 23 -6.64 -20.57 14.13
CA PHE A 23 -5.71 -20.36 15.24
C PHE A 23 -4.87 -19.09 15.04
N TRP A 24 -4.38 -18.88 13.81
CA TRP A 24 -3.52 -17.75 13.47
C TRP A 24 -3.61 -17.43 11.98
N VAL A 25 -3.42 -16.16 11.62
CA VAL A 25 -3.32 -15.69 10.23
C VAL A 25 -2.08 -14.82 10.12
N THR A 26 -1.19 -15.16 9.18
CA THR A 26 -0.01 -14.35 8.86
C THR A 26 -0.23 -13.64 7.53
N GLN A 27 0.05 -12.35 7.50
CA GLN A 27 0.13 -11.56 6.28
C GLN A 27 1.48 -10.83 6.26
N LYS A 28 2.22 -10.93 5.15
CA LYS A 28 3.43 -10.14 4.90
C LYS A 28 3.27 -9.43 3.56
N SER A 29 3.58 -8.14 3.54
CA SER A 29 3.55 -7.30 2.33
C SER A 29 4.81 -6.44 2.29
N CYS A 30 5.30 -6.18 1.08
CA CYS A 30 6.42 -5.27 0.83
C CYS A 30 5.98 -4.22 -0.18
N VAL A 31 6.42 -2.98 0.00
CA VAL A 31 6.25 -1.88 -0.95
C VAL A 31 7.62 -1.22 -1.12
N GLU A 32 8.12 -1.24 -2.33
CA GLU A 32 9.35 -0.55 -2.74
C GLU A 32 8.96 0.61 -3.65
N VAL A 33 9.56 1.78 -3.41
CA VAL A 33 9.35 2.98 -4.22
C VAL A 33 10.71 3.45 -4.66
N ASN A 34 10.92 3.50 -5.97
CA ASN A 34 12.11 4.05 -6.61
C ASN A 34 11.68 4.99 -7.75
N GLU A 35 12.64 5.63 -8.39
CA GLU A 35 12.42 6.58 -9.48
C GLU A 35 11.86 5.93 -10.75
N GLU A 36 12.03 4.61 -10.91
CA GLU A 36 11.57 3.90 -12.08
C GLU A 36 10.05 3.69 -12.07
N GLY A 37 9.47 3.33 -10.91
CA GLY A 37 8.03 3.04 -10.80
C GLY A 37 7.48 2.23 -11.99
N THR A 38 6.21 2.41 -12.36
CA THR A 38 5.63 1.88 -13.62
C THR A 38 5.62 2.93 -14.74
N GLU A 39 6.34 4.04 -14.59
CA GLU A 39 6.54 5.02 -15.66
C GLU A 39 7.70 5.97 -15.29
N ALA A 40 8.92 5.54 -15.62
CA ALA A 40 10.03 6.44 -15.89
C ALA A 40 9.79 7.27 -17.17
N ALA A 41 8.57 7.75 -17.42
CA ALA A 41 8.24 8.49 -18.65
C ALA A 41 8.72 9.95 -18.65
N ALA A 42 9.41 10.43 -17.60
CA ALA A 42 9.91 11.80 -17.56
C ALA A 42 11.26 11.98 -16.86
N ALA A 43 12.12 10.95 -16.82
CA ALA A 43 13.48 11.10 -16.31
C ALA A 43 14.44 11.69 -17.37
N ALA A 44 14.07 12.84 -17.94
CA ALA A 44 14.97 13.86 -18.52
C ALA A 44 14.13 15.00 -19.13
N SER A 45 13.81 16.02 -18.34
CA SER A 45 13.48 17.34 -18.91
C SER A 45 14.53 18.33 -18.43
N VAL A 46 15.49 18.63 -19.30
CA VAL A 46 16.34 19.81 -19.12
C VAL A 46 15.46 21.03 -19.41
N VAL A 47 14.86 21.61 -18.38
CA VAL A 47 14.09 22.85 -18.50
C VAL A 47 15.03 24.04 -18.33
N LEU A 48 15.62 24.52 -19.42
CA LEU A 48 16.32 25.81 -19.46
C LEU A 48 15.28 26.93 -19.58
N GLY A 49 14.98 27.61 -18.47
CA GLY A 49 14.07 28.76 -18.44
C GLY A 49 14.81 30.04 -18.05
N LYS A 50 14.66 31.10 -18.85
CA LYS A 50 15.08 32.47 -18.50
C LYS A 50 13.82 33.32 -18.31
N GLY A 51 13.47 33.62 -17.05
CA GLY A 51 12.28 34.38 -16.67
C GLY A 51 11.80 34.01 -15.26
N PRO A 52 10.92 34.81 -14.62
CA PRO A 52 10.33 34.44 -13.34
C PRO A 52 9.57 33.13 -13.50
N SER A 53 9.97 32.11 -12.74
CA SER A 53 9.30 30.81 -12.72
C SER A 53 7.82 31.02 -12.33
N PRO A 54 6.84 30.46 -13.06
CA PRO A 54 5.47 30.42 -12.56
C PRO A 54 5.53 29.77 -11.18
N SER A 55 4.98 30.42 -10.15
CA SER A 55 5.00 29.89 -8.78
C SER A 55 4.15 28.62 -8.72
N GLY A 56 4.74 27.50 -9.13
CA GLY A 56 4.12 26.18 -9.12
C GLY A 56 3.88 25.70 -7.70
N PHE A 57 2.90 24.82 -7.55
CA PHE A 57 2.64 24.14 -6.29
C PHE A 57 3.84 23.28 -5.90
N LYS A 58 4.43 23.53 -4.73
CA LYS A 58 5.52 22.73 -4.18
C LYS A 58 4.96 21.62 -3.30
N PHE A 59 5.04 20.38 -3.77
CA PHE A 59 4.73 19.20 -2.97
C PHE A 59 6.03 18.62 -2.40
N ARG A 60 6.18 18.61 -1.07
CA ARG A 60 7.35 18.09 -0.37
C ARG A 60 6.91 17.08 0.68
N VAL A 61 7.44 15.87 0.60
CA VAL A 61 7.12 14.74 1.49
C VAL A 61 8.34 14.44 2.35
N ASP A 62 8.61 15.32 3.31
CA ASP A 62 9.81 15.30 4.18
C ASP A 62 9.49 15.00 5.65
N ARG A 63 8.33 14.39 5.90
CA ARG A 63 7.79 14.04 7.23
C ARG A 63 6.82 12.87 7.10
N PRO A 64 6.42 12.19 8.20
CA PRO A 64 5.55 11.02 8.12
C PRO A 64 4.30 11.25 7.27
N PHE A 65 4.01 10.29 6.40
CA PHE A 65 2.90 10.37 5.44
C PHE A 65 2.21 9.02 5.28
N VAL A 66 0.99 9.06 4.74
CA VAL A 66 0.18 7.88 4.40
C VAL A 66 0.19 7.70 2.89
N PHE A 67 0.22 6.46 2.43
CA PHE A 67 0.06 6.12 1.02
C PHE A 67 -1.08 5.12 0.82
N VAL A 68 -1.69 5.21 -0.37
CA VAL A 68 -2.74 4.29 -0.81
C VAL A 68 -2.43 3.89 -2.25
N ILE A 69 -2.33 2.58 -2.50
CA ILE A 69 -2.31 2.02 -3.85
C ILE A 69 -3.70 1.44 -4.08
N ARG A 70 -4.43 1.98 -5.06
CA ARG A 70 -5.79 1.54 -5.39
C ARG A 70 -5.91 1.19 -6.86
N GLU A 71 -6.72 0.18 -7.16
CA GLU A 71 -7.17 -0.08 -8.51
C GLU A 71 -8.26 0.94 -8.90
N ARG A 72 -8.21 1.47 -10.12
CA ARG A 72 -8.96 2.67 -10.52
C ARG A 72 -10.44 2.39 -10.81
N HIS A 73 -10.81 1.24 -11.34
CA HIS A 73 -12.19 0.98 -11.76
C HIS A 73 -13.06 0.47 -10.62
N SER A 74 -12.59 -0.55 -9.91
CA SER A 74 -13.22 -1.16 -8.73
C SER A 74 -13.04 -0.34 -7.46
N GLN A 75 -12.09 0.62 -7.44
CA GLN A 75 -11.74 1.39 -6.25
C GLN A 75 -11.13 0.55 -5.12
N THR A 76 -10.72 -0.69 -5.41
CA THR A 76 -10.15 -1.60 -4.41
C THR A 76 -8.81 -1.07 -3.92
N ILE A 77 -8.66 -0.98 -2.59
CA ILE A 77 -7.38 -0.65 -1.94
C ILE A 77 -6.51 -1.90 -1.97
N LEU A 78 -5.42 -1.84 -2.71
CA LEU A 78 -4.42 -2.90 -2.82
C LEU A 78 -3.41 -2.81 -1.67
N PHE A 79 -2.97 -1.59 -1.35
CA PHE A 79 -2.08 -1.31 -0.23
C PHE A 79 -2.51 -0.03 0.47
N LEU A 80 -2.45 -0.06 1.80
CA LEU A 80 -2.61 1.09 2.67
C LEU A 80 -1.49 1.03 3.70
N GLY A 81 -0.75 2.12 3.85
CA GLY A 81 0.37 2.15 4.78
C GLY A 81 0.78 3.56 5.18
N ARG A 82 1.64 3.61 6.19
CA ARG A 82 2.25 4.85 6.68
C ARG A 82 3.77 4.71 6.60
N VAL A 83 4.41 5.69 5.98
CA VAL A 83 5.87 5.85 6.06
C VAL A 83 6.15 6.81 7.19
N VAL A 84 6.79 6.31 8.25
CA VAL A 84 7.26 7.12 9.39
C VAL A 84 8.73 7.47 9.18
N GLU A 85 9.50 6.46 8.81
CA GLU A 85 10.92 6.55 8.52
C GLU A 85 11.19 5.71 7.27
N PRO A 86 11.58 6.33 6.14
CA PRO A 86 11.96 5.59 4.95
C PRO A 86 13.32 4.94 5.18
N LEU A 87 13.42 3.64 4.87
CA LEU A 87 14.70 2.94 4.85
C LEU A 87 15.37 3.23 3.52
N PHE A 88 16.61 3.71 3.56
CA PHE A 88 17.48 3.76 2.38
C PHE A 88 18.17 2.39 2.28
N LEU A 89 17.74 1.58 1.32
CA LEU A 89 18.43 0.33 0.94
C LEU A 89 19.45 0.61 -0.15
#